data_AF-A0A383UZM5-F1
#
_entry.id   AF-A0A383UZM5-F1
#
_cell.length_a   1.000
_cell.length_b   1.000
_cell.length_c   1.000
_cell.angle_alpha   90.00
_cell.angle_beta   90.00
_cell.angle_gamma   90.00
#
_symmetry.space_group_name_H-M   'P 1'
#
loop_
_entity.id
_entity.type
_entity.pdbx_description
1 polymer ?
#
loop_
_entity_poly.entity_id
_entity_poly.type
_entity_poly.pdbx_seq_one_letter_code
_entity_poly.pdbx_strand_id
1 'polypeptide(L)' 'MVSMRPWLSVMQDNASAHVAARTMEDLNQKLIQTIFWPANSPDPNLIEAVWNRLKDHI' A
#
# COMPACT_ATOMS: atom_id res chain seq x y z
N MET A 1 15.80 -14.82 -11.36
CA MET A 1 15.58 -15.11 -9.93
C MET A 1 15.04 -13.84 -9.29
N VAL A 2 13.80 -13.83 -8.79
CA VAL A 2 13.28 -12.67 -8.06
C VAL A 2 13.96 -12.66 -6.69
N SER A 3 14.68 -11.57 -6.37
CA SER A 3 15.28 -11.39 -5.05
C SER A 3 14.16 -11.24 -4.02
N MET A 4 13.95 -12.25 -3.17
CA MET A 4 13.01 -12.15 -2.06
C MET A 4 13.50 -11.10 -1.06
N ARG A 5 12.59 -10.24 -0.58
CA ARG A 5 12.87 -9.16 0.39
C ARG A 5 12.04 -9.38 1.65
N PRO A 6 12.52 -10.18 2.62
CA PRO A 6 11.77 -10.51 3.85
C PRO A 6 11.32 -9.30 4.68
N TRP A 7 12.00 -8.16 4.50
CA TRP A 7 11.73 -6.90 5.20
C TRP A 7 10.81 -5.95 4.42
N LEU A 8 10.31 -6.37 3.25
CA LEU A 8 9.44 -5.52 2.44
C LEU A 8 7.99 -5.64 2.92
N SER A 9 7.47 -4.52 3.42
CA SER A 9 6.04 -4.34 3.70
C SER A 9 5.47 -3.26 2.80
N VAL A 10 4.19 -3.40 2.45
CA VAL A 10 3.44 -2.41 1.69
C VAL A 10 2.43 -1.69 2.59
N MET A 11 2.39 -0.38 2.45
CA MET A 11 1.36 0.46 3.04
C MET A 11 0.36 0.84 1.96
N GLN A 12 -0.91 0.48 2.15
CA GLN A 12 -2.03 0.80 1.27
C GLN A 12 -3.30 0.92 2.10
N ASP A 13 -4.30 1.64 1.59
CA ASP A 13 -5.61 1.70 2.21
C ASP A 13 -6.42 0.42 1.96
N ASN A 14 -7.64 0.37 2.51
CA ASN A 14 -8.55 -0.77 2.35
C ASN A 14 -9.50 -0.62 1.14
N ALA A 15 -9.09 0.10 0.08
CA ALA A 15 -9.89 0.16 -1.15
C ALA A 15 -10.20 -1.26 -1.67
N SER A 16 -11.38 -1.48 -2.26
CA SER A 16 -11.85 -2.84 -2.63
C SER A 16 -10.86 -3.60 -3.53
N ALA A 17 -10.14 -2.90 -4.40
CA ALA A 17 -9.10 -3.50 -5.25
C ALA A 17 -7.87 -3.97 -4.45
N HIS A 18 -7.49 -3.29 -3.37
CA HIS A 18 -6.35 -3.64 -2.53
C HIS A 18 -6.62 -4.86 -1.65
N VAL A 19 -7.86 -5.04 -1.20
CA VAL A 19 -8.28 -6.16 -0.36
C VAL A 19 -8.92 -7.32 -1.13
N ALA A 20 -9.01 -7.21 -2.47
CA ALA A 20 -9.54 -8.27 -3.31
C ALA A 20 -8.72 -9.55 -3.15
N ALA A 21 -9.40 -10.71 -3.17
CA ALA A 21 -8.75 -12.01 -2.94
C ALA A 21 -7.54 -12.24 -3.86
N ARG A 22 -7.67 -11.85 -5.14
CA ARG A 22 -6.58 -12.00 -6.12
C ARG A 22 -5.38 -11.11 -5.80
N THR A 23 -5.62 -9.88 -5.33
CA THR A 23 -4.56 -8.95 -4.93
C THR A 23 -3.83 -9.47 -3.70
N MET A 24 -4.57 -9.94 -2.69
CA MET A 24 -3.99 -10.50 -1.47
C MET A 24 -3.21 -11.79 -1.74
N GLU A 25 -3.69 -12.64 -2.66
CA GLU A 25 -2.97 -13.84 -3.10
C GLU A 25 -1.62 -13.48 -3.77
N ASP A 26 -1.60 -12.50 -4.66
CA ASP A 26 -0.39 -12.04 -5.34
C ASP A 26 0.64 -11.45 -4.35
N LEU A 27 0.19 -10.65 -3.38
CA LEU A 27 1.06 -10.13 -2.30
C LEU A 27 1.64 -11.26 -1.46
N ASN A 28 0.83 -12.26 -1.12
CA ASN A 28 1.27 -13.43 -0.35
C ASN A 28 2.29 -14.28 -1.13
N GLN A 29 2.06 -14.52 -2.43
CA GLN A 29 3.00 -15.24 -3.29
C GLN A 29 4.35 -14.52 -3.42
N LYS A 30 4.34 -13.18 -3.30
CA LYS A 30 5.54 -12.33 -3.32
C LYS A 30 6.18 -12.14 -1.95
N LEU A 31 5.61 -12.73 -0.89
CA LEU A 31 6.03 -12.54 0.50
C LEU A 31 6.04 -11.07 0.94
N ILE A 32 5.09 -10.28 0.44
CA ILE A 32 4.92 -8.86 0.80
C ILE A 32 3.86 -8.77 1.88
N GLN A 33 4.22 -8.22 3.04
CA GLN A 33 3.28 -8.01 4.13
C GLN A 33 2.53 -6.69 3.97
N THR A 34 1.21 -6.70 4.13
CA THR A 34 0.41 -5.48 4.20
C THR A 34 0.42 -4.92 5.63
N ILE A 35 0.66 -3.62 5.76
CA ILE A 35 0.51 -2.91 7.04
C ILE A 35 -0.99 -2.71 7.32
N PHE A 36 -1.42 -2.94 8.56
CA PHE A 36 -2.79 -2.66 8.99
C PHE A 36 -3.14 -1.19 8.73
N TRP A 37 -4.28 -0.95 8.07
CA TRP A 37 -4.76 0.40 7.79
C TRP A 37 -6.13 0.66 8.43
N PRO A 38 -6.26 1.67 9.30
CA PRO A 38 -7.55 2.05 9.86
C PRO A 38 -8.46 2.67 8.78
N ALA A 39 -9.77 2.41 8.88
CA ALA A 39 -10.75 2.98 7.97
C ALA A 39 -10.78 4.52 8.05
N ASN A 40 -11.08 5.19 6.94
CA ASN A 40 -11.20 6.65 6.84
C ASN A 40 -10.02 7.43 7.44
N SER A 41 -8.81 6.89 7.32
CA SER A 41 -7.60 7.47 7.90
C SER A 41 -6.59 7.84 6.81
N PRO A 42 -6.82 8.93 6.04
CA PRO A 42 -5.88 9.39 5.04
C PRO A 42 -4.66 10.10 5.66
N ASP A 43 -4.82 10.76 6.81
CA ASP A 43 -3.76 11.57 7.45
C ASP A 43 -2.42 10.83 7.70
N PRO A 44 -2.40 9.57 8.19
CA PRO A 44 -1.14 8.85 8.33
C PRO A 44 -0.54 8.39 6.99
N ASN A 45 -1.26 8.55 5.86
CA ASN A 45 -0.80 8.09 4.56
C ASN A 45 0.21 9.06 3.93
N LEU A 46 1.47 8.63 3.81
CA LEU A 46 2.53 9.45 3.21
C LEU A 46 2.25 9.86 1.76
N ILE A 47 1.42 9.11 1.02
CA ILE A 47 1.05 9.48 -0.36
C ILE A 47 0.23 10.77 -0.43
N GLU A 48 -0.55 11.08 0.62
CA GLU A 48 -1.36 12.30 0.68
C GLU A 48 -0.46 13.54 0.71
N ALA A 49 0.65 13.48 1.46
CA ALA A 49 1.63 14.56 1.47
C ALA A 49 2.31 14.76 0.10
N VAL A 50 2.57 13.66 -0.62
CA VAL A 50 3.09 13.72 -1.99
C VAL A 50 2.08 14.36 -2.93
N TRP A 51 0.81 13.95 -2.89
CA TRP A 51 -0.24 14.53 -3.72
C TRP A 51 -0.50 16.00 -3.43
N ASN A 52 -0.46 16.42 -2.16
CA ASN A 52 -0.58 17.83 -1.81
C ASN A 52 0.54 18.67 -2.43
N ARG A 53 1.79 18.21 -2.33
CA ARG A 53 2.90 18.86 -3.02
C ARG A 53 2.72 18.89 -4.53
N LEU A 54 2.23 17.80 -5.14
CA LEU A 54 2.00 17.77 -6.59
C LEU A 54 0.95 18.81 -7.01
N LYS A 55 -0.14 18.98 -6.26
CA LYS A 55 -1.17 20.00 -6.55
C LYS A 55 -0.60 21.43 -6.48
N ASP A 56 0.37 21.68 -5.61
CA ASP A 56 1.01 23.00 -5.50
C ASP A 56 1.94 23.32 -6.69
N HIS A 57 2.34 22.31 -7.47
CA HIS A 57 3.32 22.41 -8.56
C HIS A 57 2.71 22.15 -9.96
N ILE A 58 1.39 22.01 -10.07
CA ILE A 58 0.65 21.79 -11.32
C ILE A 58 -0.36 22.92 -11.52
#